data_AF-A0A285V396-F1
#
_entry.id   AF-A0A285V396-F1
#
_cell.length_a   1.000
_cell.length_b   1.000
_cell.length_c   1.000
_cell.angle_alpha   90.00
_cell.angle_beta   90.00
_cell.angle_gamma   90.00
#
_symmetry.space_group_name_H-M   'P 1'
#
loop_
_entity.id
_entity.type
_entity.pdbx_description
1 polymer ?
#
loop_
_entity_poly.entity_id
_entity_poly.type
_entity_poly.pdbx_seq_one_letter_code
_entity_poly.pdbx_strand_id
1 'polypeptide(L)'
;TSTVEDRRLINMKLAEVYADGGYVTPWTDQRVADDLGVPRAWVTEIREGFYGPEGSNPLFDKYLVESAGIALHLAQLAEERKAAGEMVKRATEAAAKVRTRCDELEAKVRDVQALGKRVERELGR
;
A
#
# COMPACT_ATOMS: atom_id res chain seq x y z
N THR A 1 4.78 45.69 -2.09
CA THR A 1 4.78 45.77 -0.62
C THR A 1 3.33 45.90 -0.18
N SER A 2 2.86 45.11 0.77
CA SER A 2 1.46 45.16 1.23
C SER A 2 1.13 46.53 1.84
N THR A 3 -0.09 47.02 1.61
CA THR A 3 -0.58 48.23 2.28
C THR A 3 -0.94 47.93 3.74
N VAL A 4 -1.10 48.97 4.57
CA VAL A 4 -1.55 48.80 5.96
C VAL A 4 -2.93 48.13 6.01
N GLU A 5 -3.80 48.46 5.05
CA GLU A 5 -5.14 47.89 4.97
C GLU A 5 -5.10 46.40 4.56
N ASP A 6 -4.26 46.03 3.58
CA ASP A 6 -4.07 44.62 3.21
C ASP A 6 -3.59 43.79 4.40
N ARG A 7 -2.62 44.33 5.17
CA ARG A 7 -2.11 43.65 6.37
C ARG A 7 -3.20 43.48 7.43
N ARG A 8 -4.07 44.48 7.59
CA ARG A 8 -5.18 44.42 8.55
C ARG A 8 -6.20 43.36 8.13
N LEU A 9 -6.57 43.32 6.85
CA LEU A 9 -7.52 42.35 6.31
C LEU A 9 -7.00 40.91 6.46
N ILE A 10 -5.73 40.69 6.09
CA ILE A 10 -5.08 39.38 6.24
C ILE A 10 -5.04 38.95 7.71
N ASN A 11 -4.65 39.84 8.63
CA ASN A 11 -4.64 39.53 10.06
C ASN A 11 -6.01 39.16 10.61
N MET A 12 -7.06 39.89 10.20
CA MET A 12 -8.43 39.56 10.61
C MET A 12 -8.83 38.18 10.11
N LYS A 13 -8.48 37.83 8.86
CA LYS A 13 -8.78 36.52 8.31
C LYS A 13 -8.00 35.41 9.00
N LEU A 14 -6.70 35.61 9.24
CA LEU A 14 -5.87 34.64 9.97
C LEU A 14 -6.40 34.39 11.39
N ALA A 15 -6.87 35.42 12.10
CA ALA A 15 -7.48 35.25 13.42
C ALA A 15 -8.78 34.42 13.40
N GLU A 16 -9.49 34.36 12.27
CA GLU A 16 -10.68 33.53 12.08
C GLU A 16 -10.30 32.07 11.79
N VAL A 17 -9.28 31.84 10.96
CA VAL A 17 -9.02 30.52 10.34
C VAL A 17 -7.81 29.79 10.94
N TYR A 18 -7.05 30.44 11.81
CA TYR A 18 -5.86 29.89 12.46
C TYR A 18 -6.12 29.68 13.96
N ALA A 19 -6.28 28.42 14.39
CA ALA A 19 -6.62 28.03 15.76
C ALA A 19 -5.72 26.89 16.25
N ASP A 20 -5.49 26.83 17.56
CA ASP A 20 -4.72 25.75 18.23
C ASP A 20 -3.33 25.48 17.62
N GLY A 21 -2.68 26.53 17.11
CA GLY A 21 -1.33 26.45 16.53
C GLY A 21 -1.27 26.08 15.06
N GLY A 22 -2.40 25.95 14.36
CA GLY A 22 -2.44 25.65 12.93
C GLY A 22 -3.69 26.17 12.21
N TYR A 23 -3.77 25.91 10.91
CA TYR A 23 -4.98 26.20 10.13
C TYR A 23 -6.11 25.22 10.44
N VAL A 24 -7.34 25.74 10.60
CA VAL A 24 -8.55 24.92 10.61
C VAL A 24 -8.81 24.39 9.21
N THR A 25 -9.11 23.10 9.07
CA THR A 25 -9.41 22.51 7.75
C THR A 25 -10.62 23.21 7.13
N PRO A 26 -10.57 23.67 5.86
CA PRO A 26 -9.57 23.37 4.83
C PRO A 26 -8.63 24.55 4.49
N TRP A 27 -8.39 25.45 5.44
CA TRP A 27 -7.63 26.67 5.22
C TRP A 27 -6.12 26.43 5.11
N THR A 28 -5.47 27.28 4.32
CA THR A 28 -4.01 27.34 4.11
C THR A 28 -3.65 28.78 3.73
N ASP A 29 -2.36 29.14 3.71
CA ASP A 29 -1.90 30.44 3.20
C ASP A 29 -2.45 30.72 1.79
N GLN A 30 -2.47 29.70 0.93
CA GLN A 30 -2.97 29.81 -0.43
C GLN A 30 -4.48 30.10 -0.44
N ARG A 31 -5.25 29.40 0.39
CA ARG A 31 -6.71 29.57 0.40
C ARG A 31 -7.14 30.92 0.97
N VAL A 32 -6.41 31.43 1.96
CA VAL A 32 -6.61 32.80 2.48
C VAL A 32 -6.24 33.83 1.41
N ALA A 33 -5.15 33.60 0.67
CA ALA A 33 -4.74 34.48 -0.42
C ALA A 33 -5.79 34.54 -1.54
N ASP A 34 -6.34 33.39 -1.93
CA ASP A 34 -7.40 33.29 -2.93
C ASP A 34 -8.71 33.97 -2.46
N ASP A 35 -9.08 33.79 -1.19
CA ASP A 35 -10.29 34.39 -0.58
C ASP A 35 -10.22 35.93 -0.52
N LEU A 36 -9.05 36.47 -0.20
CA LEU A 36 -8.84 37.91 -0.07
C LEU A 36 -8.35 38.58 -1.37
N GLY A 37 -8.04 37.81 -2.42
CA GLY A 37 -7.50 38.31 -3.68
C GLY A 37 -6.11 38.94 -3.56
N VAL A 38 -5.28 38.44 -2.63
CA VAL A 38 -3.95 38.97 -2.33
C VAL A 38 -2.85 37.95 -2.64
N PRO A 39 -1.58 38.36 -2.81
CA PRO A 39 -0.47 37.42 -2.99
C PRO A 39 -0.26 36.50 -1.77
N ARG A 40 -0.10 35.19 -1.99
CA ARG A 40 0.21 34.19 -0.94
C ARG A 40 1.40 34.59 -0.07
N ALA A 41 2.45 35.12 -0.68
CA ALA A 41 3.65 35.53 0.06
C ALA A 41 3.35 36.55 1.17
N TRP A 42 2.36 37.44 0.98
CA TRP A 42 1.97 38.40 2.02
C TRP A 42 1.25 37.71 3.18
N VAL A 43 0.42 36.71 2.88
CA VAL A 43 -0.24 35.89 3.91
C VAL A 43 0.81 35.12 4.71
N THR A 44 1.76 34.46 4.04
CA THR A 44 2.85 33.73 4.70
C THR A 44 3.69 34.64 5.60
N GLU A 45 4.14 35.80 5.09
CA GLU A 45 4.95 36.75 5.87
C GLU A 45 4.21 37.21 7.14
N ILE A 46 2.93 37.56 7.02
CA ILE A 46 2.12 38.01 8.14
C ILE A 46 1.85 36.85 9.12
N ARG A 47 1.48 35.67 8.62
CA ARG A 47 1.29 34.48 9.45
C ARG A 47 2.56 34.15 10.23
N GLU A 48 3.72 34.16 9.59
CA GLU A 48 4.99 33.90 10.25
C GLU A 48 5.33 34.93 11.32
N GLY A 49 5.03 36.21 11.06
CA GLY A 49 5.24 37.29 12.03
C GLY A 49 4.38 37.19 13.29
N PHE A 50 3.16 36.63 13.20
CA PHE A 50 2.23 36.54 14.34
C PHE A 50 2.13 35.14 14.97
N TYR A 51 2.22 34.08 14.16
CA TYR A 51 1.97 32.70 14.55
C TYR A 51 3.19 31.77 14.38
N GLY A 52 4.26 32.24 13.74
CA GLY A 52 5.47 31.45 13.47
C GLY A 52 5.41 30.63 12.16
N PRO A 53 6.41 29.78 11.89
CA PRO A 53 6.47 28.97 10.66
C PRO A 53 5.24 28.07 10.50
N GLU A 54 4.95 27.66 9.26
CA GLU A 54 3.77 26.82 8.99
C GLU A 54 3.89 25.52 9.80
N GLY A 55 3.03 25.38 10.80
CA GLY A 55 2.90 24.13 11.54
C GLY A 55 2.36 23.02 10.61
N SER A 56 2.50 21.76 11.03
CA SER A 56 1.73 20.70 10.37
C SER A 56 0.23 20.99 10.49
N ASN A 57 -0.56 20.51 9.53
CA ASN A 57 -2.02 20.57 9.64
C ASN A 57 -2.58 19.17 9.98
N PRO A 58 -3.70 19.08 10.72
CA PRO A 58 -4.24 17.79 11.15
C PRO A 58 -4.52 16.80 10.01
N LEU A 59 -4.84 17.30 8.80
CA LEU A 59 -5.06 16.47 7.62
C LEU A 59 -3.74 15.87 7.11
N PHE A 60 -2.65 16.64 7.13
CA PHE A 60 -1.32 16.18 6.76
C PHE A 60 -0.77 15.17 7.77
N ASP A 61 -0.93 15.42 9.07
CA ASP A 61 -0.55 14.46 10.11
C ASP A 61 -1.32 13.14 9.96
N LYS A 62 -2.64 13.22 9.74
CA LYS A 62 -3.48 12.05 9.45
C LYS A 62 -2.99 11.31 8.21
N TYR A 63 -2.70 12.03 7.13
CA TYR A 63 -2.15 11.45 5.91
C TYR A 63 -0.83 10.72 6.17
N LEU A 64 0.09 11.29 6.95
CA LEU A 64 1.36 10.65 7.28
C LEU A 64 1.16 9.35 8.07
N VAL A 65 0.27 9.37 9.06
CA VAL A 65 -0.05 8.18 9.85
C VAL A 65 -0.65 7.08 8.98
N GLU A 66 -1.65 7.42 8.15
CA GLU A 66 -2.30 6.45 7.27
C GLU A 66 -1.35 5.93 6.19
N SER A 67 -0.53 6.80 5.59
CA SER A 67 0.47 6.41 4.60
C SER A 67 1.55 5.49 5.18
N ALA A 68 1.98 5.72 6.42
CA ALA A 68 2.92 4.83 7.11
C ALA A 68 2.29 3.46 7.39
N GLY A 69 1.02 3.43 7.80
CA GLY A 69 0.28 2.18 7.98
C GLY A 69 0.16 1.38 6.69
N ILE A 70 -0.18 2.03 5.57
CA ILE A 70 -0.25 1.39 4.25
C ILE A 70 1.12 0.85 3.82
N ALA A 71 2.19 1.62 4.01
CA ALA A 71 3.54 1.18 3.65
C ALA A 71 3.95 -0.09 4.41
N LEU A 72 3.60 -0.17 5.71
CA LEU A 72 3.84 -1.36 6.53
C LEU A 72 3.04 -2.57 6.01
N HIS A 73 1.74 -2.38 5.70
CA HIS A 73 0.91 -3.44 5.15
C HIS A 73 1.40 -3.94 3.79
N LEU A 74 1.88 -3.04 2.92
CA LEU A 74 2.45 -3.41 1.63
C LEU A 74 3.72 -4.26 1.79
N ALA A 75 4.60 -3.91 2.73
CA ALA A 75 5.80 -4.69 3.02
C ALA A 75 5.43 -6.10 3.52
N GLN A 76 4.44 -6.20 4.40
CA GLN A 76 3.97 -7.50 4.91
C GLN A 76 3.35 -8.37 3.80
N LEU A 77 2.50 -7.79 2.95
CA LEU A 77 1.90 -8.49 1.81
C LEU A 77 2.95 -8.97 0.80
N ALA A 78 4.05 -8.24 0.63
CA ALA A 78 5.15 -8.66 -0.25
C ALA A 78 5.83 -9.94 0.27
N GLU A 79 6.08 -10.03 1.57
CA GLU A 79 6.66 -11.23 2.20
C GLU A 79 5.68 -12.41 2.17
N GLU A 80 4.40 -12.18 2.48
CA GLU A 80 3.36 -13.21 2.38
C GLU A 80 3.24 -13.75 0.94
N ARG A 81 3.28 -12.87 -0.06
CA ARG A 81 3.25 -13.26 -1.47
C ARG A 81 4.48 -14.09 -1.86
N LYS A 82 5.67 -13.73 -1.37
CA LYS A 82 6.89 -14.51 -1.60
C LYS A 82 6.77 -15.91 -1.01
N ALA A 83 6.32 -16.02 0.24
CA ALA A 83 6.10 -17.31 0.90
C ALA A 83 5.06 -18.18 0.17
N ALA A 84 3.96 -17.58 -0.31
CA ALA A 84 2.96 -18.27 -1.11
C ALA A 84 3.54 -18.78 -2.44
N GLY A 85 4.37 -17.97 -3.12
CA GLY A 85 5.06 -18.38 -4.34
C GLY A 85 5.96 -19.59 -4.15
N GLU A 86 6.72 -19.64 -3.05
CA GLU A 86 7.54 -20.81 -2.70
C GLU A 86 6.69 -22.06 -2.40
N MET A 87 5.54 -21.88 -1.74
CA MET A 87 4.61 -22.98 -1.47
C MET A 87 4.06 -23.58 -2.76
N VAL A 88 3.64 -22.73 -3.71
CA VAL A 88 3.18 -23.16 -5.04
C VAL A 88 4.28 -23.93 -5.76
N LYS A 89 5.52 -23.42 -5.76
CA LYS A 89 6.66 -24.12 -6.37
C LYS A 89 6.83 -25.53 -5.79
N ARG A 90 6.89 -25.66 -4.46
CA ARG A 90 6.99 -26.97 -3.79
C ARG A 90 5.82 -27.91 -4.14
N ALA A 91 4.60 -27.38 -4.18
CA ALA A 91 3.42 -28.17 -4.53
C ALA A 91 3.49 -28.69 -5.97
N THR A 92 3.91 -27.85 -6.93
CA THR A 92 4.06 -28.26 -8.33
C THR A 92 5.14 -29.33 -8.52
N GLU A 93 6.29 -29.19 -7.84
CA GLU A 93 7.35 -30.20 -7.86
C GLU A 93 6.89 -31.53 -7.24
N ALA A 94 6.15 -31.47 -6.12
CA ALA A 94 5.59 -32.67 -5.50
C ALA A 94 4.57 -33.36 -6.42
N ALA A 95 3.68 -32.59 -7.06
CA ALA A 95 2.70 -33.11 -8.00
C ALA A 95 3.37 -33.77 -9.24
N ALA A 96 4.46 -33.20 -9.74
CA ALA A 96 5.24 -33.81 -10.82
C ALA A 96 5.82 -35.17 -10.40
N LYS A 97 6.41 -35.26 -9.20
CA LYS A 97 6.96 -36.52 -8.67
C LYS A 97 5.88 -37.60 -8.49
N VAL A 98 4.70 -37.23 -7.98
CA VAL A 98 3.58 -38.15 -7.84
C VAL A 98 3.15 -38.70 -9.20
N ARG A 99 3.05 -37.84 -10.21
CA ARG A 99 2.71 -38.23 -11.57
C ARG A 99 3.68 -39.27 -12.13
N THR A 100 4.99 -39.01 -12.05
CA THR A 100 6.02 -39.96 -12.50
C THR A 100 5.89 -41.31 -11.79
N ARG A 101 5.64 -41.30 -10.47
CA ARG A 101 5.45 -42.55 -9.70
C ARG A 101 4.18 -43.29 -10.13
N CYS A 102 3.11 -42.59 -10.47
CA CYS A 102 1.90 -43.19 -11.03
C CYS A 102 2.20 -43.85 -12.37
N ASP A 103 2.87 -43.15 -13.28
CA ASP A 103 3.23 -43.69 -14.61
C ASP A 103 4.10 -44.95 -14.50
N GLU A 104 5.08 -44.95 -13.61
CA GLU A 104 5.93 -46.11 -13.30
C GLU A 104 5.12 -47.29 -12.73
N LEU A 105 4.17 -47.01 -11.83
CA LEU A 105 3.34 -48.04 -11.22
C LEU A 105 2.39 -48.65 -12.24
N GLU A 106 1.79 -47.84 -13.11
CA GLU A 106 0.95 -48.31 -14.22
C GLU A 106 1.74 -49.22 -15.17
N ALA A 107 3.00 -48.88 -15.47
CA ALA A 107 3.87 -49.74 -16.27
C ALA A 107 4.10 -51.10 -15.60
N LYS A 108 4.45 -51.10 -14.31
CA LYS A 108 4.64 -52.35 -13.53
C LYS A 108 3.36 -53.19 -13.45
N VAL A 109 2.20 -52.55 -13.33
CA VAL A 109 0.90 -53.24 -13.34
C VAL A 109 0.69 -53.95 -14.69
N ARG A 110 0.98 -53.28 -15.81
CA ARG A 110 0.89 -53.90 -17.14
C ARG A 110 1.84 -55.10 -17.28
N ASP A 111 3.08 -54.98 -16.77
CA ASP A 111 4.06 -56.06 -16.82
C ASP A 111 3.61 -57.28 -16.02
N VAL A 112 3.10 -57.08 -14.80
CA VAL A 112 2.58 -58.16 -13.94
C VAL A 112 1.36 -58.83 -14.57
N GLN A 113 0.45 -58.05 -15.17
CA GLN A 113 -0.69 -58.61 -15.90
C GLN A 113 -0.25 -59.46 -17.10
N ALA A 114 0.76 -59.02 -17.85
CA ALA A 114 1.31 -59.78 -18.95
C ALA A 114 1.98 -61.08 -18.49
N LEU A 115 2.68 -61.05 -17.35
CA LEU A 115 3.26 -62.24 -16.72
C LEU A 115 2.16 -63.23 -16.29
N GLY A 116 1.10 -62.75 -15.64
CA GLY A 116 -0.04 -63.58 -15.23
C GLY A 116 -0.64 -64.35 -16.40
N LYS A 117 -0.88 -63.67 -17.54
CA LYS A 117 -1.37 -64.30 -18.78
C LYS A 117 -0.42 -65.34 -19.39
N ARG A 118 0.88 -65.27 -19.11
CA ARG A 118 1.85 -66.29 -19.56
C ARG A 118 1.80 -67.51 -18.65
N VAL A 119 1.76 -67.27 -17.34
CA VAL A 119 1.62 -68.33 -16.33
C VAL A 119 0.34 -69.14 -16.55
N GLU A 120 -0.81 -68.49 -16.80
CA GLU A 120 -2.08 -69.17 -17.12
C GLU A 120 -1.94 -70.13 -18.31
N ARG A 121 -1.31 -69.66 -19.40
CA ARG A 121 -1.06 -70.46 -20.60
C ARG A 121 -0.15 -71.66 -20.33
N GLU A 122 0.90 -71.50 -19.51
CA GLU A 122 1.81 -72.60 -19.16
C GLU A 122 1.13 -73.65 -18.27
N LEU A 123 0.19 -73.23 -17.42
CA LEU A 123 -0.56 -74.12 -16.54
C LEU A 123 -1.76 -74.81 -17.24
N GLY A 124 -2.00 -74.54 -18.52
CA GLY A 124 -3.07 -75.14 -19.29
C GLY A 124 -4.48 -74.73 -18.86
N ARG A 125 -4.65 -73.52 -18.30
CA ARG A 125 -5.94 -72.92 -17.94
C ARG A 125 -6.31 -71.78 -18.87
#